data_AF-A0A7W8HVH0-F1
#
_entry.id   AF-A0A7W8HVH0-F1
#
_cell.length_a   1.000
_cell.length_b   1.000
_cell.length_c   1.000
_cell.angle_alpha   90.00
_cell.angle_beta   90.00
_cell.angle_gamma   90.00
#
_symmetry.space_group_name_H-M   'P 1'
#
loop_
_entity.id
_entity.type
_entity.pdbx_description
1 polymer ?
#
loop_
_entity_poly.entity_id
_entity_poly.type
_entity_poly.pdbx_seq_one_letter_code
_entity_poly.pdbx_strand_id
1 'polypeptide(L)'
;MFASLAFAAALAAHATPAVSQDGPIVTAAPASGENADARRFREAVAYANPLPRGAPEADYPLVAWCEALVNGHVALGETLTSADDLDRDIIRLGRLEAADFRSALDAAAPRQSAASRAAAEAAAAEASAKWTPLRGQDEAVRSQAFGLFFGLPGRCEHAARRLRDNVTTPPATPEEVGLE
;
A
#
# COMPACT_ATOMS: atom_id res chain seq x y z
N MET A 1 -36.32 56.21 -13.09
CA MET A 1 -34.94 56.40 -13.60
C MET A 1 -34.04 55.48 -12.78
N PHE A 2 -33.58 54.41 -13.44
CA PHE A 2 -32.52 53.43 -13.15
C PHE A 2 -32.03 53.22 -11.70
N ALA A 3 -32.49 52.14 -11.08
CA ALA A 3 -31.72 51.39 -10.10
C ALA A 3 -31.98 49.89 -10.30
N SER A 4 -30.95 49.07 -10.08
CA SER A 4 -30.99 47.60 -10.04
C SER A 4 -30.80 46.83 -11.35
N LEU A 5 -29.68 47.07 -12.04
CA LEU A 5 -29.13 46.13 -13.05
C LEU A 5 -27.59 46.12 -12.95
N ALA A 6 -27.03 45.64 -11.84
CA ALA A 6 -25.57 45.52 -11.75
C ALA A 6 -25.01 44.41 -10.84
N PHE A 7 -25.83 43.55 -10.21
CA PHE A 7 -25.30 42.53 -9.28
C PHE A 7 -25.54 41.07 -9.69
N ALA A 8 -26.09 40.82 -10.88
CA ALA A 8 -26.32 39.45 -11.36
C ALA A 8 -25.16 38.87 -12.21
N ALA A 9 -24.12 39.66 -12.49
CA ALA A 9 -23.03 39.25 -13.39
C ALA A 9 -21.85 38.53 -12.70
N ALA A 10 -21.84 38.41 -11.36
CA ALA A 10 -20.67 37.88 -10.63
C ALA A 10 -20.73 36.36 -10.35
N LEU A 11 -21.83 35.66 -10.61
CA LEU A 11 -21.96 34.22 -10.33
C LEU A 11 -21.71 33.29 -11.53
N ALA A 12 -21.41 33.81 -12.73
CA ALA A 12 -21.28 32.99 -13.93
C ALA A 12 -19.84 32.49 -14.24
N ALA A 13 -18.84 32.82 -13.42
CA ALA A 13 -17.43 32.64 -13.79
C ALA A 13 -16.69 31.45 -13.12
N HIS A 14 -17.36 30.60 -12.35
CA HIS A 14 -16.69 29.46 -11.67
C HIS A 14 -17.28 28.08 -11.99
N ALA A 15 -17.90 27.93 -13.16
CA ALA A 15 -18.12 26.59 -13.70
C ALA A 15 -16.76 26.06 -14.21
N THR A 16 -16.01 25.39 -13.33
CA THR A 16 -15.00 24.44 -13.79
C THR A 16 -15.69 23.49 -14.79
N PRO A 17 -15.14 23.27 -15.98
CA PRO A 17 -15.74 22.32 -16.90
C PRO A 17 -15.69 20.96 -16.21
N ALA A 18 -16.87 20.40 -15.90
CA ALA A 18 -16.99 19.01 -15.57
C ALA A 18 -16.40 18.24 -16.76
N VAL A 19 -15.26 17.59 -16.56
CA VAL A 19 -14.69 16.69 -17.56
C VAL A 19 -15.72 15.59 -17.73
N SER A 20 -16.45 15.60 -18.85
CA SER A 20 -17.38 14.54 -19.21
C SER A 20 -16.60 13.23 -19.25
N GLN A 21 -16.85 12.36 -18.27
CA GLN A 21 -16.30 11.00 -18.18
C GLN A 21 -17.27 10.00 -18.83
N ASP A 22 -18.08 10.42 -19.82
CA ASP A 22 -18.98 9.53 -20.57
C ASP A 22 -18.23 8.79 -21.69
N GLY A 23 -17.04 8.28 -21.37
CA GLY A 23 -16.30 7.33 -22.18
C GLY A 23 -16.33 5.94 -21.53
N PRO A 24 -16.18 4.85 -22.29
CA PRO A 24 -16.05 3.53 -21.70
C PRO A 24 -14.89 3.52 -20.68
N ILE A 25 -15.15 3.02 -19.46
CA ILE A 25 -14.10 2.85 -18.44
C ILE A 25 -13.09 1.85 -19.00
N VAL A 26 -11.92 2.36 -19.40
CA VAL A 26 -10.80 1.54 -19.85
C VAL A 26 -10.16 0.92 -18.61
N THR A 27 -10.47 -0.34 -18.33
CA THR A 27 -9.84 -1.12 -17.25
C THR A 27 -8.49 -1.72 -17.67
N ALA A 28 -8.14 -1.62 -18.95
CA ALA A 28 -6.83 -2.01 -19.44
C ALA A 28 -5.77 -0.99 -19.01
N ALA A 29 -4.63 -1.47 -18.52
CA ALA A 29 -3.48 -0.60 -18.26
C ALA A 29 -3.11 0.16 -19.54
N PRO A 30 -2.85 1.49 -19.48
CA PRO A 30 -2.43 2.25 -20.64
C PRO A 30 -1.21 1.59 -21.29
N ALA A 31 -1.18 1.50 -22.62
CA ALA A 31 -0.03 0.94 -23.35
C ALA A 31 1.29 1.69 -23.07
N SER A 32 1.20 2.95 -22.62
CA SER A 32 2.31 3.79 -22.19
C SER A 32 2.74 3.59 -20.73
N GLY A 33 2.08 2.71 -19.99
CA GLY A 33 2.24 2.57 -18.55
C GLY A 33 1.60 3.70 -17.74
N GLU A 34 1.77 3.63 -16.42
CA GLU A 34 1.34 4.66 -15.47
C GLU A 34 2.12 5.98 -15.69
N ASN A 35 1.40 7.08 -15.91
CA ASN A 35 2.02 8.41 -16.03
C ASN A 35 2.56 8.90 -14.66
N ALA A 36 3.52 9.83 -14.69
CA ALA A 36 4.20 10.28 -13.48
C ALA A 36 3.26 10.97 -12.47
N ASP A 37 2.25 11.70 -12.95
CA ASP A 37 1.30 12.42 -12.10
C ASP A 37 0.37 11.47 -11.36
N ALA A 38 -0.15 10.43 -12.03
CA ALA A 38 -0.93 9.37 -11.41
C ALA A 38 -0.12 8.62 -10.35
N ARG A 39 1.18 8.41 -10.59
CA ARG A 39 2.09 7.81 -9.62
C ARG A 39 2.27 8.70 -8.39
N ARG A 40 2.54 9.99 -8.59
CA ARG A 40 2.68 10.96 -7.49
C ARG A 40 1.39 11.04 -6.68
N PHE A 41 0.24 11.10 -7.35
CA PHE A 41 -1.07 11.12 -6.69
C PHE A 41 -1.29 9.89 -5.82
N ARG A 42 -1.05 8.67 -6.34
CA ARG A 42 -1.22 7.44 -5.55
C ARG A 42 -0.23 7.33 -4.41
N GLU A 43 1.02 7.77 -4.62
CA GLU A 43 2.02 7.81 -3.56
C GLU A 43 1.61 8.79 -2.44
N ALA A 44 1.09 9.97 -2.78
CA ALA A 44 0.56 10.91 -1.81
C ALA A 44 -0.58 10.29 -0.98
N VAL A 45 -1.52 9.60 -1.62
CA VAL A 45 -2.61 8.89 -0.92
C VAL A 45 -2.07 7.78 0.00
N ALA A 46 -1.08 7.00 -0.47
CA ALA A 46 -0.48 5.92 0.30
C ALA A 46 0.28 6.43 1.55
N TYR A 47 0.87 7.62 1.48
CA TYR A 47 1.66 8.20 2.56
C TYR A 47 0.88 9.20 3.44
N ALA A 48 -0.34 9.59 3.06
CA ALA A 48 -1.17 10.53 3.81
C ALA A 48 -1.66 9.98 5.17
N ASN A 49 -1.79 8.66 5.29
CA ASN A 49 -2.33 8.03 6.48
C ASN A 49 -1.23 7.59 7.45
N PRO A 50 -1.43 7.78 8.77
CA PRO A 50 -0.54 7.22 9.78
C PRO A 50 -0.42 5.70 9.63
N LEU A 51 0.81 5.22 9.78
CA LEU A 51 1.10 3.79 9.80
C LEU A 51 0.48 3.11 11.04
N PRO A 52 0.11 1.81 10.95
CA PRO A 52 -0.30 1.04 12.11
C PRO A 52 0.76 1.06 13.21
N ARG A 53 0.31 0.93 14.48
CA ARG A 53 1.22 0.90 15.62
C ARG A 53 2.29 -0.20 15.45
N GLY A 54 3.55 0.19 15.58
CA GLY A 54 4.71 -0.71 15.49
C GLY A 54 5.24 -0.90 14.06
N ALA A 55 4.62 -0.31 13.04
CA ALA A 55 5.20 -0.28 11.70
C ALA A 55 6.30 0.80 11.61
N PRO A 56 7.48 0.50 11.04
CA PRO A 56 8.54 1.48 10.84
C PRO A 56 8.18 2.54 9.79
N GLU A 57 8.64 3.78 9.98
CA GLU A 57 8.37 4.85 9.00
C GLU A 57 9.26 4.80 7.76
N ALA A 58 10.53 4.39 7.92
CA ALA A 58 11.52 4.32 6.85
C ALA A 58 11.27 3.11 5.93
N ASP A 59 11.44 3.30 4.62
CA ASP A 59 11.03 2.32 3.60
C ASP A 59 11.68 0.94 3.78
N TYR A 60 13.00 0.86 4.05
CA TYR A 60 13.69 -0.43 4.17
C TYR A 60 13.18 -1.30 5.33
N PRO A 61 13.17 -0.81 6.60
CA PRO A 61 12.57 -1.58 7.69
C PRO A 61 11.06 -1.75 7.55
N LEU A 62 10.33 -0.83 6.92
CA LEU A 62 8.90 -0.99 6.64
C LEU A 62 8.64 -2.16 5.71
N VAL A 63 9.36 -2.28 4.60
CA VAL A 63 9.15 -3.38 3.64
C VAL A 63 9.48 -4.73 4.29
N ALA A 64 10.51 -4.82 5.13
CA ALA A 64 10.81 -6.03 5.89
C ALA A 64 9.68 -6.39 6.89
N TRP A 65 9.06 -5.39 7.52
CA TRP A 65 7.89 -5.58 8.36
C TRP A 65 6.67 -6.06 7.56
N CYS A 66 6.40 -5.47 6.39
CA CYS A 66 5.31 -5.87 5.50
C CYS A 66 5.49 -7.31 5.00
N GLU A 67 6.70 -7.66 4.55
CA GLU A 67 7.05 -9.02 4.13
C GLU A 67 6.79 -10.05 5.24
N ALA A 68 7.23 -9.75 6.46
CA ALA A 68 7.03 -10.63 7.61
C ALA A 68 5.54 -10.79 7.98
N LEU A 69 4.73 -9.74 7.83
CA LEU A 69 3.28 -9.85 8.01
C LEU A 69 2.65 -10.78 6.99
N VAL A 70 2.95 -10.59 5.71
CA VAL A 70 2.40 -11.43 4.63
C VAL A 70 2.84 -12.88 4.77
N ASN A 71 4.12 -13.14 5.06
CA ASN A 71 4.61 -14.50 5.32
C ASN A 71 3.92 -15.16 6.52
N GLY A 72 3.66 -14.40 7.58
CA GLY A 72 2.93 -14.92 8.74
C GLY A 72 1.45 -15.21 8.46
N HIS A 73 0.80 -14.41 7.62
CA HIS A 73 -0.55 -14.67 7.12
C HIS A 73 -0.61 -15.95 6.27
N VAL A 74 0.32 -16.09 5.32
CA VAL A 74 0.50 -17.31 4.52
C VAL A 74 0.67 -18.53 5.43
N ALA A 75 1.59 -18.45 6.40
CA ALA A 75 1.85 -19.54 7.33
C ALA A 75 0.63 -19.88 8.20
N LEU A 76 -0.21 -18.90 8.55
CA LEU A 76 -1.48 -19.13 9.24
C LEU A 76 -2.46 -19.88 8.36
N GLY A 77 -2.64 -19.47 7.09
CA GLY A 77 -3.51 -20.15 6.14
C GLY A 77 -3.08 -21.59 5.87
N GLU A 78 -1.78 -21.85 5.77
CA GLU A 78 -1.21 -23.20 5.60
C GLU A 78 -1.52 -24.15 6.76
N THR A 79 -1.94 -23.63 7.92
CA THR A 79 -2.34 -24.46 9.05
C THR A 79 -3.78 -24.97 8.97
N LEU A 80 -4.61 -24.45 8.06
CA LEU A 80 -6.03 -24.81 7.94
C LEU A 80 -6.18 -26.19 7.30
N THR A 81 -6.93 -27.10 7.95
CA THR A 81 -7.12 -28.46 7.42
C THR A 81 -8.24 -28.54 6.39
N SER A 82 -9.16 -27.58 6.42
CA SER A 82 -10.35 -27.49 5.57
C SER A 82 -10.28 -26.37 4.51
N ALA A 83 -9.07 -25.93 4.15
CA ALA A 83 -8.86 -24.82 3.20
C ALA A 83 -9.56 -25.07 1.84
N ASP A 84 -10.39 -24.11 1.43
CA ASP A 84 -11.09 -24.14 0.14
C ASP A 84 -10.24 -23.59 -1.02
N ASP A 85 -10.81 -23.44 -2.21
CA ASP A 85 -10.08 -22.92 -3.37
C ASP A 85 -9.71 -21.44 -3.22
N LEU A 86 -10.54 -20.63 -2.56
CA LEU A 86 -10.26 -19.23 -2.29
C LEU A 86 -9.09 -19.10 -1.30
N ASP A 87 -9.07 -19.91 -0.25
CA ASP A 87 -7.98 -19.93 0.72
C ASP A 87 -6.63 -20.24 0.05
N ARG A 88 -6.62 -21.23 -0.86
CA ARG A 88 -5.42 -21.62 -1.61
C ARG A 88 -4.95 -20.50 -2.55
N ASP A 89 -5.87 -19.80 -3.18
CA ASP A 89 -5.54 -18.65 -4.02
C ASP A 89 -4.99 -17.49 -3.20
N ILE A 90 -5.56 -17.19 -2.04
CA ILE A 90 -5.04 -16.17 -1.12
C ILE A 90 -3.63 -16.53 -0.66
N ILE A 91 -3.39 -17.78 -0.27
CA ILE A 91 -2.04 -18.27 0.10
C ILE A 91 -1.07 -18.10 -1.07
N ARG A 92 -1.48 -18.46 -2.28
CA ARG A 92 -0.64 -18.32 -3.49
C ARG A 92 -0.31 -16.85 -3.77
N LEU A 93 -1.29 -15.95 -3.70
CA LEU A 93 -1.09 -14.52 -3.92
C LEU A 93 -0.20 -13.91 -2.84
N GLY A 94 -0.41 -14.26 -1.57
CA GLY A 94 0.45 -13.81 -0.46
C GLY A 94 1.91 -14.24 -0.63
N ARG A 95 2.18 -15.46 -1.12
CA ARG A 95 3.54 -15.88 -1.43
C ARG A 95 4.18 -15.04 -2.54
N LEU A 96 3.42 -14.67 -3.57
CA LEU A 96 3.90 -13.80 -4.64
C LEU A 96 4.19 -12.38 -4.14
N GLU A 97 3.34 -11.84 -3.27
CA GLU A 97 3.52 -10.53 -2.65
C GLU A 97 4.74 -10.50 -1.72
N ALA A 98 4.89 -11.49 -0.84
CA ALA A 98 6.09 -11.63 -0.01
C ALA A 98 7.37 -11.74 -0.85
N ALA A 99 7.32 -12.45 -1.99
CA ALA A 99 8.45 -12.53 -2.91
C ALA A 99 8.78 -11.17 -3.57
N ASP A 100 7.78 -10.34 -3.88
CA ASP A 100 8.02 -8.98 -4.40
C ASP A 100 8.72 -8.10 -3.36
N PHE A 101 8.28 -8.14 -2.11
CA PHE A 101 8.93 -7.42 -1.01
C PHE A 101 10.35 -7.90 -0.77
N ARG A 102 10.57 -9.22 -0.76
CA ARG A 102 11.92 -9.81 -0.65
C ARG A 102 12.82 -9.31 -1.78
N SER A 103 12.33 -9.31 -3.02
CA SER A 103 13.08 -8.82 -4.17
C SER A 103 13.47 -7.34 -4.02
N ALA A 104 12.56 -6.49 -3.52
CA ALA A 104 12.85 -5.08 -3.26
C ALA A 104 13.90 -4.89 -2.16
N LEU A 105 13.85 -5.68 -1.08
CA LEU A 105 14.85 -5.67 -0.02
C LEU A 105 16.22 -6.07 -0.56
N ASP A 106 16.31 -7.16 -1.31
CA ASP A 106 17.56 -7.65 -1.87
C ASP A 106 18.18 -6.63 -2.85
N ALA A 107 17.37 -6.00 -3.69
CA ALA A 107 17.81 -4.94 -4.60
C ALA A 107 18.32 -3.68 -3.87
N ALA A 108 17.83 -3.41 -2.66
CA ALA A 108 18.23 -2.28 -1.84
C ALA A 108 19.35 -2.60 -0.85
N ALA A 109 19.59 -3.87 -0.52
CA ALA A 109 20.53 -4.32 0.51
C ALA A 109 21.95 -3.73 0.38
N PRO A 110 22.57 -3.60 -0.82
CA PRO A 110 23.91 -3.02 -0.95
C PRO A 110 23.99 -1.54 -0.56
N ARG A 111 22.87 -0.83 -0.60
CA ARG A 111 22.77 0.61 -0.26
C ARG A 111 22.42 0.85 1.20
N GLN A 112 22.16 -0.18 1.99
CA GLN A 112 21.74 -0.04 3.38
C GLN A 112 22.92 0.01 4.35
N SER A 113 22.81 0.90 5.33
CA SER A 113 23.71 0.92 6.49
C SER A 113 23.47 -0.31 7.39
N ALA A 114 24.44 -0.62 8.25
CA ALA A 114 24.28 -1.68 9.25
C ALA A 114 23.09 -1.40 10.19
N ALA A 115 22.88 -0.13 10.58
CA ALA A 115 21.75 0.27 11.40
C ALA A 115 20.40 0.04 10.70
N SER A 116 20.29 0.37 9.41
CA SER A 116 19.07 0.13 8.61
C SER A 116 18.73 -1.36 8.51
N ARG A 117 19.74 -2.20 8.29
CA ARG A 117 19.57 -3.67 8.25
C ARG A 117 19.13 -4.24 9.61
N ALA A 118 19.77 -3.80 10.70
CA ALA A 118 19.37 -4.22 12.04
C ALA A 118 17.94 -3.78 12.39
N ALA A 119 17.53 -2.57 11.99
CA ALA A 119 16.17 -2.10 12.16
C ALA A 119 15.16 -2.95 11.36
N ALA A 120 15.53 -3.34 10.13
CA ALA A 120 14.69 -4.20 9.29
C ALA A 120 14.53 -5.62 9.86
N GLU A 121 15.61 -6.21 10.36
CA GLU A 121 15.57 -7.50 11.05
C GLU A 121 14.68 -7.46 12.31
N ALA A 122 14.83 -6.42 13.13
CA ALA A 122 14.00 -6.23 14.32
C ALA A 122 12.52 -6.04 13.96
N ALA A 123 12.23 -5.25 12.93
CA ALA A 123 10.86 -5.00 12.48
C ALA A 123 10.20 -6.27 11.92
N ALA A 124 10.94 -7.07 11.13
CA ALA A 124 10.48 -8.35 10.62
C ALA A 124 10.21 -9.36 11.76
N ALA A 125 11.09 -9.40 12.77
CA ALA A 125 10.90 -10.24 13.95
C ALA A 125 9.65 -9.83 14.75
N GLU A 126 9.43 -8.53 14.97
CA GLU A 126 8.24 -8.04 15.66
C GLU A 126 6.96 -8.37 14.88
N ALA A 127 6.93 -8.13 13.58
CA ALA A 127 5.81 -8.48 12.71
C ALA A 127 5.50 -9.98 12.76
N SER A 128 6.53 -10.82 12.63
CA SER A 128 6.39 -12.28 12.71
C SER A 128 5.80 -12.73 14.05
N ALA A 129 6.22 -12.09 15.15
CA ALA A 129 5.75 -12.43 16.49
C ALA A 129 4.25 -12.17 16.69
N LYS A 130 3.63 -11.27 15.91
CA LYS A 130 2.17 -10.98 15.99
C LYS A 130 1.32 -12.20 15.62
N TRP A 131 1.86 -13.12 14.82
CA TRP A 131 1.17 -14.34 14.39
C TRP A 131 1.29 -15.50 15.37
N THR A 132 2.31 -15.49 16.24
CA THR A 132 2.57 -16.58 17.20
C THR A 132 1.37 -16.91 18.09
N PRO A 133 0.65 -15.93 18.69
CA PRO A 133 -0.53 -16.23 19.50
C PRO A 133 -1.67 -16.89 18.74
N LEU A 134 -1.76 -16.68 17.42
CA LEU A 134 -2.83 -17.21 16.56
C LEU A 134 -2.56 -18.65 16.12
N ARG A 135 -1.30 -19.01 15.86
CA ARG A 135 -0.95 -20.38 15.38
C ARG A 135 -1.33 -21.49 16.35
N GLY A 136 -1.38 -21.22 17.65
CA GLY A 136 -1.78 -22.18 18.68
C GLY A 136 -3.29 -22.26 18.95
N GLN A 137 -4.11 -21.46 18.25
CA GLN A 137 -5.55 -21.41 18.47
C GLN A 137 -6.29 -22.53 17.72
N ASP A 138 -7.55 -22.74 18.10
CA ASP A 138 -8.46 -23.64 17.38
C ASP A 138 -8.62 -23.23 15.91
N GLU A 139 -8.89 -24.20 15.03
CA GLU A 139 -8.97 -23.96 13.58
C GLU A 139 -9.99 -22.88 13.21
N ALA A 140 -11.14 -22.82 13.89
CA ALA A 140 -12.15 -21.80 13.64
C ALA A 140 -11.61 -20.37 13.86
N VAL A 141 -10.80 -20.17 14.90
CA VAL A 141 -10.16 -18.88 15.19
C VAL A 141 -9.08 -18.57 14.16
N ARG A 142 -8.28 -19.57 13.78
CA ARG A 142 -7.25 -19.41 12.75
C ARG A 142 -7.86 -19.07 11.39
N SER A 143 -8.93 -19.75 11.00
CA SER A 143 -9.67 -19.50 9.76
C SER A 143 -10.28 -18.09 9.75
N GLN A 144 -10.91 -17.66 10.85
CA GLN A 144 -11.41 -16.29 10.96
C GLN A 144 -10.28 -15.26 10.85
N ALA A 145 -9.17 -15.45 11.57
CA ALA A 145 -8.04 -14.52 11.51
C ALA A 145 -7.38 -14.47 10.12
N PHE A 146 -7.25 -15.62 9.46
CA PHE A 146 -6.77 -15.71 8.08
C PHE A 146 -7.68 -14.93 7.11
N GLY A 147 -9.01 -15.08 7.22
CA GLY A 147 -9.97 -14.38 6.36
C GLY A 147 -10.07 -12.87 6.62
N LEU A 148 -9.67 -12.39 7.82
CA LEU A 148 -9.69 -10.96 8.16
C LEU A 148 -8.47 -10.20 7.67
N PHE A 149 -7.37 -10.90 7.40
CA PHE A 149 -6.17 -10.28 6.87
C PHE A 149 -6.30 -10.19 5.35
N PHE A 150 -6.83 -9.06 4.88
CA PHE A 150 -6.94 -8.79 3.46
C PHE A 150 -6.25 -7.47 3.10
N GLY A 151 -5.18 -7.59 2.29
CA GLY A 151 -4.46 -6.51 1.60
C GLY A 151 -3.80 -5.47 2.51
N LEU A 152 -2.47 -5.44 2.53
CA LEU A 152 -1.77 -4.22 2.98
C LEU A 152 -1.99 -3.16 1.89
N PRO A 153 -2.66 -2.02 2.13
CA PRO A 153 -2.91 -1.07 1.06
C PRO A 153 -1.83 0.00 0.99
N GLY A 154 -1.18 0.06 -0.16
CA GLY A 154 -0.49 1.22 -0.71
C GLY A 154 0.92 1.41 -0.18
N ARG A 155 1.09 1.69 1.11
CA ARG A 155 2.40 2.19 1.59
C ARG A 155 3.49 1.12 1.49
N CYS A 156 3.17 -0.15 1.73
CA CYS A 156 4.13 -1.25 1.62
C CYS A 156 4.62 -1.42 0.17
N GLU A 157 3.70 -1.42 -0.81
CA GLU A 157 4.01 -1.61 -2.23
C GLU A 157 4.73 -0.38 -2.80
N HIS A 158 4.32 0.82 -2.38
CA HIS A 158 5.01 2.05 -2.74
C HIS A 158 6.43 2.11 -2.14
N ALA A 159 6.61 1.75 -0.87
CA ALA A 159 7.94 1.66 -0.25
C ALA A 159 8.82 0.63 -0.97
N ALA A 160 8.28 -0.55 -1.30
CA ALA A 160 9.00 -1.59 -2.05
C ALA A 160 9.44 -1.11 -3.44
N ARG A 161 8.57 -0.41 -4.16
CA ARG A 161 8.93 0.25 -5.43
C ARG A 161 10.06 1.25 -5.23
N ARG A 162 9.94 2.16 -4.25
CA ARG A 162 10.96 3.17 -3.97
C ARG A 162 12.31 2.55 -3.66
N LEU A 163 12.34 1.47 -2.87
CA LEU A 163 13.55 0.70 -2.59
C LEU A 163 14.16 0.14 -3.87
N ARG A 164 13.38 -0.60 -4.66
CA ARG A 164 13.79 -1.25 -5.90
C ARG A 164 14.34 -0.24 -6.92
N ASP A 165 13.65 0.89 -7.08
CA ASP A 165 13.98 1.92 -8.08
C ASP A 165 14.97 2.98 -7.56
N ASN A 166 15.45 2.84 -6.32
CA ASN A 166 16.34 3.81 -5.66
C ASN A 166 15.76 5.24 -5.63
N VAL A 167 14.46 5.36 -5.38
CA VAL A 167 13.79 6.65 -5.22
C VAL A 167 14.12 7.20 -3.84
N THR A 168 14.90 8.29 -3.81
CA THR A 168 15.31 8.97 -2.56
C THR A 168 14.57 10.28 -2.33
N THR A 169 13.82 10.77 -3.33
CA THR A 169 12.96 11.93 -3.18
C THR A 169 11.81 11.61 -2.22
N PRO A 170 11.46 12.50 -1.28
CA PRO A 170 10.29 12.30 -0.43
C PRO A 170 9.01 12.06 -1.27
N PRO A 171 8.08 11.25 -0.77
CA PRO A 171 6.73 11.15 -1.32
C PRO A 171 6.07 12.52 -1.46
N ALA A 172 5.25 12.71 -2.49
CA ALA A 172 4.46 13.92 -2.63
C ALA A 172 3.45 14.04 -1.49
N THR A 173 3.15 15.27 -1.06
CA THR A 173 2.08 15.51 -0.07
C THR A 173 0.70 15.58 -0.74
N PRO A 174 -0.40 15.41 0.02
CA PRO A 174 -1.76 15.66 -0.49
C PRO A 174 -1.93 17.05 -1.13
N GLU A 175 -1.41 18.11 -0.49
CA GLU A 175 -1.42 19.48 -1.02
C GLU A 175 -0.71 19.58 -2.38
N GLU A 176 0.49 18.99 -2.51
CA GLU A 176 1.28 19.03 -3.75
C GLU A 176 0.61 18.34 -4.96
N VAL A 177 -0.37 17.46 -4.71
CA VAL A 177 -1.13 16.76 -5.74
C VAL A 177 -2.58 17.25 -5.86
N GLY A 178 -2.95 18.32 -5.15
CA GLY A 178 -4.27 18.96 -5.22
C GLY A 178 -5.39 18.18 -4.52
N LEU A 179 -5.07 17.46 -3.44
CA LEU A 179 -6.06 16.79 -2.57
C LEU A 179 -6.54 17.66 -1.40
N GLU A 180 -5.92 18.82 -1.18
CA GLU A 180 -6.23 19.80 -0.12
C GLU A 180 -6.36 21.22 -0.67
#